data_AF-A0A7S0TI13-F1
#
_entry.id   AF-A0A7S0TI13-F1
#
_cell.length_a   1.000
_cell.length_b   1.000
_cell.length_c   1.000
_cell.angle_alpha   90.00
_cell.angle_beta   90.00
_cell.angle_gamma   90.00
#
_symmetry.space_group_name_H-M   'P 1'
#
loop_
_entity.id
_entity.type
_entity.pdbx_description
1 polymer ?
#
loop_
_entity_poly.entity_id
_entity_poly.type
_entity_poly.pdbx_seq_one_letter_code
_entity_poly.pdbx_strand_id
1 'polypeptide(L)'
;AGGRNRYWCPGGGNRNTRLVACNEQACRLETNLNGEWGTVCDEGFTQASATTVCRSLGFMSGGHARRVGGGKGPIWLSNVRCKGGEGDIVDCPKACGSGRCNH
;
A
#
# COMPACT_ATOMS: atom_id res chain seq x y z
N ALA A 1 2.39 17.94 -24.43
CA ALA A 1 2.19 16.58 -23.89
C ALA A 1 2.59 16.57 -22.42
N GLY A 2 1.63 16.75 -21.50
CA GLY A 2 1.90 16.71 -20.06
C GLY A 2 2.08 15.27 -19.61
N GLY A 3 3.32 14.78 -19.62
CA GLY A 3 3.64 13.45 -19.14
C GLY A 3 3.29 13.35 -17.65
N ARG A 4 2.49 12.34 -17.26
CA ARG A 4 2.28 12.03 -15.85
C ARG A 4 3.66 11.85 -15.20
N ASN A 5 3.95 12.61 -14.16
CA ASN A 5 5.20 12.46 -13.42
C ASN A 5 5.23 11.04 -12.81
N ARG A 6 5.92 10.10 -13.48
CA ARG A 6 6.02 8.70 -13.05
C ARG A 6 6.85 8.52 -11.77
N TYR A 7 7.43 9.60 -11.24
CA TYR A 7 8.19 9.64 -10.00
C TYR A 7 7.37 10.12 -8.80
N TRP A 8 6.08 10.40 -8.99
CA TRP A 8 5.16 10.74 -7.92
C TRP A 8 3.92 9.87 -8.02
N CYS A 9 3.51 9.30 -6.90
CA CYS A 9 2.42 8.33 -6.78
C CYS A 9 1.25 8.97 -5.99
N PRO A 10 0.43 9.82 -6.63
CA PRO A 10 -0.62 10.58 -5.95
C PRO A 10 -1.90 9.77 -5.67
N GLY A 11 -1.97 8.51 -6.12
CA GLY A 11 -3.14 7.64 -5.97
C GLY A 11 -3.23 6.60 -7.10
N GLY A 12 -4.20 5.70 -6.99
CA GLY A 12 -4.46 4.65 -7.98
C GLY A 12 -4.86 3.33 -7.35
N GLY A 13 -5.32 2.40 -8.19
CA GLY A 13 -5.65 1.05 -7.77
C GLY A 13 -5.54 0.04 -8.91
N ASN A 14 -5.25 -1.20 -8.55
CA ASN A 14 -5.33 -2.37 -9.40
C ASN A 14 -6.30 -3.39 -8.75
N ARG A 15 -6.29 -4.64 -9.22
CA ARG A 15 -7.18 -5.71 -8.70
C ARG A 15 -6.93 -6.04 -7.22
N ASN A 16 -5.69 -5.94 -6.76
CA ASN A 16 -5.25 -6.41 -5.45
C ASN A 16 -4.95 -5.26 -4.48
N THR A 17 -4.69 -4.05 -4.98
CA THR A 17 -4.19 -2.93 -4.18
C THR A 17 -4.83 -1.62 -4.62
N ARG A 18 -5.24 -0.79 -3.66
CA ARG A 18 -5.76 0.56 -3.91
C ARG A 18 -5.30 1.58 -2.88
N LEU A 19 -5.09 2.80 -3.33
CA LEU A 19 -4.86 3.98 -2.50
C LEU A 19 -6.17 4.76 -2.36
N VAL A 20 -6.61 4.96 -1.12
CA VAL A 20 -7.88 5.63 -0.79
C VAL A 20 -7.68 6.69 0.29
N ALA A 21 -8.68 7.55 0.49
CA ALA A 21 -8.68 8.61 1.50
C ALA A 21 -7.39 9.45 1.47
N CYS A 22 -6.97 9.84 0.25
CA CYS A 22 -5.80 10.66 0.03
C CYS A 22 -6.01 12.08 0.57
N ASN A 23 -4.97 12.65 1.17
CA ASN A 23 -4.85 14.07 1.50
C ASN A 23 -3.56 14.63 0.88
N GLU A 24 -3.22 15.88 1.19
CA GLU A 24 -2.00 16.54 0.66
C GLU A 24 -0.69 15.84 1.04
N GLN A 25 -0.74 14.88 1.98
CA GLN A 25 0.41 14.30 2.65
C GLN A 25 0.56 12.79 2.45
N ALA A 26 -0.53 12.04 2.27
CA ALA A 26 -0.51 10.59 2.04
C ALA A 26 -1.90 10.06 1.63
N CYS A 27 -1.91 8.80 1.16
CA CYS A 27 -3.09 7.99 0.97
C CYS A 27 -3.05 6.75 1.88
N ARG A 28 -4.21 6.23 2.27
CA ARG A 28 -4.31 4.93 2.95
C ARG A 28 -4.23 3.81 1.93
N LEU A 29 -3.45 2.78 2.25
CA LEU A 29 -3.33 1.57 1.47
C LEU A 29 -4.37 0.53 1.90
N GLU A 30 -5.13 0.03 0.94
CA GLU A 30 -6.03 -1.10 1.12
C GLU A 30 -5.70 -2.19 0.10
N THR A 31 -5.84 -3.44 0.52
CA THR A 31 -5.60 -4.62 -0.32
C THR A 31 -6.87 -5.46 -0.42
N ASN A 32 -7.09 -6.09 -1.56
CA ASN A 32 -8.19 -7.01 -1.77
C ASN A 32 -7.68 -8.44 -1.60
N LEU A 33 -8.19 -9.14 -0.59
CA LEU A 33 -7.98 -10.57 -0.43
C LEU A 33 -9.35 -11.25 -0.43
N ASN A 34 -9.49 -12.32 -1.21
CA ASN A 34 -10.73 -13.10 -1.33
C ASN A 34 -11.98 -12.26 -1.68
N GLY A 35 -11.82 -11.18 -2.44
CA GLY A 35 -12.93 -10.33 -2.88
C GLY A 35 -13.30 -9.21 -1.90
N GLU A 36 -12.71 -9.16 -0.70
CA GLU A 36 -12.97 -8.13 0.30
C GLU A 36 -11.77 -7.19 0.47
N TRP A 37 -12.04 -5.89 0.55
CA TRP A 37 -11.04 -4.88 0.80
C TRP A 37 -10.78 -4.72 2.29
N GLY A 38 -9.50 -4.71 2.66
CA GLY A 38 -9.06 -4.47 4.04
C GLY A 38 -7.79 -3.65 4.08
N THR A 39 -7.43 -3.16 5.26
CA THR A 39 -6.26 -2.30 5.43
C THR A 39 -4.98 -3.11 5.60
N VAL A 40 -3.86 -2.41 5.47
CA VAL A 40 -2.51 -2.92 5.72
C VAL A 40 -1.95 -2.22 6.95
N CYS A 41 -1.48 -2.98 7.93
CA CYS A 41 -0.82 -2.42 9.10
C CYS A 41 0.54 -1.81 8.73
N ASP A 42 0.92 -0.75 9.44
CA ASP A 42 2.20 -0.07 9.29
C ASP A 42 3.37 -0.83 9.93
N GLU A 43 3.12 -1.87 10.72
CA GLU A 43 4.15 -2.73 11.29
C GLU A 43 4.99 -3.35 10.17
N GLY A 44 6.30 -3.12 10.20
CA GLY A 44 7.23 -3.57 9.17
C GLY A 44 7.17 -2.79 7.86
N PHE A 45 6.14 -1.96 7.64
CA PHE A 45 5.94 -1.24 6.39
C PHE A 45 7.04 -0.19 6.17
N THR A 46 7.82 -0.38 5.11
CA THR A 46 8.99 0.46 4.80
C THR A 46 8.82 1.26 3.51
N GLN A 47 9.79 2.15 3.26
CA GLN A 47 9.93 2.85 1.98
C GLN A 47 9.96 1.90 0.76
N ALA A 48 10.56 0.72 0.91
CA ALA A 48 10.55 -0.31 -0.13
C ALA A 48 9.14 -0.83 -0.40
N SER A 49 8.32 -0.94 0.65
CA SER A 49 6.91 -1.35 0.55
C SER A 49 6.08 -0.31 -0.19
N ALA A 50 6.26 0.99 0.13
CA ALA A 50 5.63 2.08 -0.61
C ALA A 50 6.05 2.11 -2.09
N THR A 51 7.33 1.81 -2.37
CA THR A 51 7.84 1.73 -3.73
C THR A 51 7.22 0.55 -4.51
N THR A 52 7.10 -0.63 -3.89
CA THR A 52 6.41 -1.79 -4.49
C THR A 52 4.97 -1.45 -4.86
N VAL A 53 4.21 -0.83 -3.95
CA VAL A 53 2.82 -0.41 -4.21
C VAL A 53 2.75 0.54 -5.41
N CYS A 54 3.57 1.58 -5.42
CA CYS A 54 3.52 2.54 -6.52
C CYS A 54 3.94 1.93 -7.87
N ARG A 55 4.89 0.99 -7.85
CA ARG A 55 5.25 0.22 -9.05
C ARG A 55 4.11 -0.67 -9.54
N SER A 56 3.40 -1.33 -8.63
CA SER A 56 2.25 -2.18 -9.00
C SER A 56 1.07 -1.37 -9.59
N LEU A 57 1.03 -0.07 -9.31
CA LEU A 57 0.08 0.89 -9.89
C LEU A 57 0.59 1.56 -11.19
N GLY A 58 1.78 1.19 -11.68
CA GLY A 58 2.34 1.69 -12.94
C GLY A 58 3.24 2.93 -12.82
N PHE A 59 3.62 3.33 -11.62
CA PHE A 59 4.61 4.40 -11.39
C PHE A 59 6.03 3.82 -11.35
N MET A 60 7.05 4.61 -11.73
CA MET A 60 8.45 4.13 -11.76
C MET A 60 9.06 4.08 -10.36
N SER A 61 8.78 5.10 -9.56
CA SER A 61 9.12 5.25 -8.14
C SER A 61 8.28 6.39 -7.55
N GLY A 62 8.31 6.62 -6.23
CA GLY A 62 7.67 7.82 -5.65
C GLY A 62 6.62 7.61 -4.57
N GLY A 63 6.57 6.43 -3.94
CA GLY A 63 5.79 6.23 -2.72
C GLY A 63 6.66 6.50 -1.51
N HIS A 64 6.20 7.30 -0.55
CA HIS A 64 6.82 7.40 0.78
C HIS A 64 5.99 6.66 1.82
N ALA A 65 6.65 5.85 2.66
CA ALA A 65 5.96 5.20 3.76
C ALA A 65 5.54 6.24 4.79
N ARG A 66 4.23 6.39 4.99
CA ARG A 66 3.67 7.30 5.99
C ARG A 66 2.55 6.58 6.73
N ARG A 67 2.53 6.73 8.05
CA ARG A 67 1.42 6.26 8.87
C ARG A 67 0.21 7.14 8.62
N VAL A 68 -0.88 6.52 8.20
CA VAL A 68 -2.18 7.17 8.00
C VAL A 68 -3.18 6.39 8.85
N GLY A 69 -3.77 7.06 9.84
CA GLY A 69 -4.76 6.43 10.72
C GLY A 69 -6.12 6.23 10.06
N GLY A 70 -6.98 5.50 10.75
CA GLY A 70 -8.33 5.19 10.30
C GLY A 70 -8.36 4.11 9.22
N GLY A 71 -9.55 3.90 8.68
CA GLY A 71 -9.86 2.68 7.93
C GLY A 71 -11.00 1.95 8.60
N LYS A 72 -11.61 1.02 7.87
CA LYS A 72 -12.71 0.19 8.35
C LYS A 72 -12.56 -1.20 7.76
N GLY A 73 -13.22 -2.17 8.38
CA GLY A 73 -13.16 -3.56 7.94
C GLY A 73 -11.91 -4.30 8.43
N PRO A 74 -11.58 -5.44 7.81
CA PRO A 74 -10.48 -6.29 8.26
C PRO A 74 -9.12 -5.63 8.03
N ILE A 75 -8.15 -5.97 8.87
CA ILE A 75 -6.73 -5.71 8.62
C ILE A 75 -6.19 -7.00 7.99
N TRP A 76 -5.89 -6.96 6.69
CA TRP A 76 -5.50 -8.15 5.96
C TRP A 76 -4.05 -8.54 6.16
N LEU A 77 -3.17 -7.53 6.17
CA LEU A 77 -1.73 -7.73 6.16
C LEU A 77 -1.11 -6.97 7.33
N SER A 78 -0.17 -7.62 8.00
CA SER A 78 0.70 -7.02 9.02
C SER A 78 2.15 -7.46 8.82
N ASN A 79 3.08 -6.78 9.48
CA ASN A 79 4.52 -7.08 9.38
C ASN A 79 5.03 -7.19 7.93
N VAL A 80 4.61 -6.26 7.06
CA VAL A 80 4.89 -6.31 5.62
C VAL A 80 6.29 -5.82 5.34
N ARG A 81 7.18 -6.66 4.80
CA ARG A 81 8.61 -6.38 4.63
C ARG A 81 9.05 -6.56 3.18
N CYS A 82 8.56 -5.70 2.29
CA CYS A 82 8.98 -5.73 0.89
C CYS A 82 10.48 -5.39 0.73
N LYS A 83 11.09 -5.97 -0.30
CA LYS A 83 12.44 -5.65 -0.77
C LYS A 83 12.45 -4.60 -1.89
N GLY A 84 11.29 -4.31 -2.50
CA GLY A 84 11.13 -3.31 -3.57
C GLY A 84 11.15 -3.89 -4.98
N GLY A 85 11.28 -5.22 -5.11
CA GLY A 85 11.29 -5.94 -6.38
C GLY A 85 10.03 -6.77 -6.64
N GLU A 86 9.14 -6.85 -5.64
CA GLU A 86 7.89 -7.59 -5.72
C GLU A 86 6.90 -6.94 -6.71
N GLY A 87 5.98 -7.75 -7.24
CA GLY A 87 4.96 -7.29 -8.19
C GLY A 87 3.88 -6.43 -7.53
N ASP A 88 3.43 -6.82 -6.35
CA ASP A 88 2.46 -6.09 -5.54
C ASP A 88 2.71 -6.31 -4.02
N ILE A 89 2.03 -5.55 -3.16
CA ILE A 89 2.16 -5.66 -1.69
C ILE A 89 1.77 -7.07 -1.20
N VAL A 90 0.86 -7.73 -1.93
CA VAL A 90 0.43 -9.10 -1.64
C VAL A 90 1.49 -10.15 -1.95
N ASP A 91 2.58 -9.80 -2.63
CA ASP A 91 3.68 -10.72 -2.92
C ASP A 91 4.85 -10.58 -1.93
N CYS A 92 4.83 -9.52 -1.11
CA CYS A 92 5.86 -9.29 -0.12
C CYS A 92 5.79 -10.31 1.03
N PRO A 93 6.92 -10.58 1.72
CA PRO A 93 6.93 -11.23 3.02
C PRO A 93 6.05 -10.47 4.00
N LYS A 94 5.07 -11.14 4.61
CA LYS A 94 4.05 -10.54 5.46
C LYS A 94 3.39 -11.59 6.37
N ALA A 95 2.72 -11.12 7.41
CA ALA A 95 1.78 -11.90 8.19
C ALA A 95 0.34 -11.59 7.74
N CYS A 96 -0.53 -12.59 7.80
CA CYS A 96 -1.95 -12.42 7.56
C CYS A 96 -2.69 -12.05 8.86
N GLY A 97 -3.64 -11.13 8.76
CA GLY A 97 -4.41 -10.62 9.89
C GLY A 97 -3.81 -9.38 10.56
N SER A 98 -4.52 -8.88 11.58
CA SER A 98 -4.22 -7.62 12.27
C SER A 98 -2.95 -7.63 13.11
N GLY A 99 -2.44 -8.79 13.53
CA GLY A 99 -1.39 -8.85 14.54
C GLY A 99 -1.82 -8.09 15.80
N ARG A 100 -1.05 -7.05 16.18
CA ARG A 100 -1.35 -6.13 17.30
C ARG A 100 -1.92 -4.78 16.85
N CYS A 101 -2.26 -4.64 15.58
CA CYS A 101 -2.68 -3.38 14.96
C CYS A 101 -4.19 -3.13 15.13
N ASN A 102 -4.54 -1.85 15.20
CA ASN A 102 -5.91 -1.34 15.16
C ASN A 102 -5.94 -0.10 14.24
N HIS A 103 -7.14 0.35 13.87
CA HIS A 103 -7.34 1.50 12.96
C HIS A 103 -7.25 2.84 13.69
#